data_AF-A0A535GXH4-F1
#
_entry.id   AF-A0A535GXH4-F1
#
_cell.length_a   1.000
_cell.length_b   1.000
_cell.length_c   1.000
_cell.angle_alpha   90.00
_cell.angle_beta   90.00
_cell.angle_gamma   90.00
#
_symmetry.space_group_name_H-M   'P 1'
#
loop_
_entity.id
_entity.type
_entity.pdbx_description
1 polymer ?
#
loop_
_entity_poly.entity_id
_entity_poly.type
_entity_poly.pdbx_seq_one_letter_code
_entity_poly.pdbx_strand_id
1 'polypeptide(L)'
;MGRGGTRYAPGSMSWTPEQVLALAPDPSAAKAGRELGAERRWTNLGRSESALWGECKGSAAQPYRTSIDLGEPAFKCSCPSRKFPCKHGLGLFLIYAARPASLAEGKAPDWVEAWLADRQARAE
;
A
#
# COMPACT_ATOMS: atom_id res chain seq x y z
N MET A 1 3.13 35.80 -16.44
CA MET A 1 4.10 35.06 -15.60
C MET A 1 3.66 33.61 -15.61
N GLY A 2 4.54 32.74 -16.12
CA GLY A 2 4.20 31.48 -16.79
C GLY A 2 3.51 30.43 -15.93
N ARG A 3 2.54 29.74 -16.55
CA ARG A 3 1.90 28.54 -16.04
C ARG A 3 2.98 27.46 -15.92
N GLY A 4 3.33 27.09 -14.68
CA GLY A 4 4.27 26.03 -14.39
C GLY A 4 3.68 24.69 -14.80
N GLY A 5 3.95 24.27 -16.04
CA GLY A 5 3.61 22.95 -16.54
C GLY A 5 4.33 21.89 -15.71
N THR A 6 3.55 21.15 -14.93
CA THR A 6 4.03 19.95 -14.24
C THR A 6 4.46 18.96 -15.31
N ARG A 7 5.78 18.73 -15.42
CA ARG A 7 6.34 17.71 -16.30
C ARG A 7 5.79 16.35 -15.85
N TYR A 8 4.94 15.77 -16.67
CA TYR A 8 4.51 14.38 -16.54
C TYR A 8 5.71 13.50 -16.88
N ALA A 9 6.29 12.84 -15.88
CA ALA A 9 7.26 11.78 -16.10
C ALA A 9 6.49 10.51 -16.51
N PRO A 10 6.83 9.85 -17.63
CA PRO A 10 6.18 8.61 -18.00
C PRO A 10 6.73 7.44 -17.17
N GLY A 11 5.84 6.59 -16.65
CA GLY A 11 6.20 5.26 -16.11
C GLY A 11 6.02 5.07 -14.61
N SER A 12 4.83 5.28 -14.08
CA SER A 12 4.35 4.69 -12.80
C SER A 12 2.84 4.90 -12.75
N MET A 13 2.07 3.83 -12.55
CA MET A 13 0.60 3.89 -12.44
C MET A 13 0.24 4.85 -11.30
N SER A 14 -0.15 6.07 -11.64
CA SER A 14 -0.34 7.16 -10.68
C SER A 14 -1.69 6.99 -9.99
N TRP A 15 -1.69 6.37 -8.81
CA TRP A 15 -2.87 6.22 -7.98
C TRP A 15 -3.15 7.52 -7.22
N THR A 16 -4.41 7.97 -7.22
CA THR A 16 -4.84 9.09 -6.37
C THR A 16 -5.40 8.59 -5.04
N PRO A 17 -5.34 9.38 -3.95
CA PRO A 17 -5.95 8.99 -2.68
C PRO A 17 -7.45 8.69 -2.81
N GLU A 18 -8.15 9.39 -3.71
CA GLU A 18 -9.57 9.17 -3.97
C GLU A 18 -9.83 7.81 -4.62
N GLN A 19 -9.02 7.40 -5.60
CA GLN A 19 -9.11 6.07 -6.21
C GLN A 19 -8.87 4.96 -5.18
N VAL A 20 -7.89 5.15 -4.29
CA VAL A 20 -7.61 4.19 -3.22
C VAL A 20 -8.80 4.07 -2.26
N LEU A 21 -9.44 5.18 -1.90
CA LEU A 21 -10.60 5.16 -0.99
C LEU A 21 -11.84 4.52 -1.63
N ALA A 22 -11.98 4.61 -2.95
CA ALA A 22 -13.05 3.94 -3.68
C ALA A 22 -12.92 2.40 -3.61
N LEU A 23 -11.72 1.87 -3.31
CA LEU A 23 -11.52 0.44 -3.07
C LEU A 23 -11.99 -0.02 -1.69
N ALA A 24 -12.32 0.90 -0.78
CA ALA A 24 -12.70 0.53 0.57
C ALA A 24 -14.04 -0.26 0.58
N PRO A 25 -14.13 -1.36 1.34
CA PRO A 25 -15.36 -2.17 1.37
C PRO A 25 -16.53 -1.47 2.06
N ASP A 26 -16.24 -0.43 2.85
CA ASP A 26 -17.24 0.40 3.52
C ASP A 26 -16.64 1.74 4.01
N PRO A 27 -17.48 2.74 4.35
CA PRO A 27 -17.02 4.05 4.81
C PRO A 27 -16.18 4.01 6.09
N SER A 28 -16.42 3.04 6.99
CA SER A 28 -15.64 2.93 8.23
C SER A 28 -14.23 2.43 7.94
N ALA A 29 -14.07 1.49 7.01
CA ALA A 29 -12.76 1.05 6.53
C ALA A 29 -12.00 2.20 5.83
N ALA A 30 -12.69 2.99 5.00
CA ALA A 30 -12.11 4.17 4.35
C ALA A 30 -11.59 5.19 5.37
N LYS A 31 -12.42 5.53 6.37
CA LYS A 31 -12.03 6.45 7.45
C LYS A 31 -10.82 5.94 8.24
N ALA A 32 -10.86 4.68 8.67
CA ALA A 32 -9.75 4.08 9.43
C ALA A 32 -8.47 3.95 8.58
N GLY A 33 -8.60 3.70 7.27
CA GLY A 33 -7.47 3.70 6.34
C GLY A 33 -6.79 5.05 6.26
N ARG A 34 -7.56 6.15 6.18
CA ARG A 34 -7.01 7.52 6.21
C ARG A 34 -6.18 7.80 7.45
N GLU A 35 -6.63 7.33 8.62
CA GLU A 35 -5.90 7.49 9.89
C GLU A 35 -4.55 6.74 9.91
N LEU A 36 -4.45 5.65 9.15
CA LEU A 36 -3.23 4.89 8.95
C LEU A 36 -2.39 5.37 7.76
N GLY A 37 -2.89 6.32 6.96
CA GLY A 37 -2.19 6.93 5.83
C GLY A 37 -1.04 7.88 6.20
N ALA A 38 -0.39 7.64 7.34
CA ALA A 38 0.71 8.44 7.85
C ALA A 38 1.93 7.55 8.12
N GLU A 39 3.04 7.83 7.44
CA GLU A 39 4.30 7.04 7.48
C GLU A 39 4.77 6.73 8.90
N ARG A 40 4.62 7.67 9.84
CA ARG A 40 4.96 7.49 11.27
C ARG A 40 4.26 6.32 11.98
N ARG A 41 3.19 5.77 11.40
CA ARG A 41 2.47 4.60 11.93
C ARG A 41 3.12 3.27 11.51
N TRP A 42 4.08 3.34 10.60
CA TRP A 42 4.67 2.20 9.93
C TRP A 42 6.16 2.11 10.23
N THR A 43 6.62 0.87 10.31
CA THR A 43 8.04 0.50 10.29
C THR A 43 8.29 -0.40 9.10
N ASN A 44 9.55 -0.55 8.68
CA ASN A 44 9.91 -1.38 7.53
C ASN A 44 9.04 -1.06 6.29
N LEU A 45 8.84 0.23 6.06
CA LEU A 45 7.96 0.78 5.04
C LEU A 45 8.78 0.99 3.77
N GLY A 46 8.33 0.45 2.64
CA GLY A 46 9.06 0.55 1.38
C GLY A 46 8.23 0.21 0.17
N ARG A 47 8.83 0.40 -1.00
CA ARG A 47 8.26 0.09 -2.30
C ARG A 47 9.28 -0.50 -3.25
N SER A 48 8.78 -1.20 -4.25
CA SER A 48 9.47 -1.62 -5.46
C SER A 48 8.60 -1.19 -6.65
N GLU A 49 9.05 -1.50 -7.87
CA GLU A 49 8.28 -1.20 -9.08
C GLU A 49 6.90 -1.88 -9.10
N SER A 50 6.81 -3.09 -8.54
CA SER A 50 5.61 -3.92 -8.58
C SER A 50 4.92 -4.12 -7.22
N ALA A 51 5.50 -3.68 -6.11
CA ALA A 51 4.93 -3.95 -4.79
C ALA A 51 5.18 -2.87 -3.74
N LEU A 52 4.26 -2.76 -2.78
CA LEU A 52 4.37 -1.96 -1.56
C LEU A 52 4.41 -2.87 -0.34
N TRP A 53 5.10 -2.44 0.71
CA TRP A 53 5.08 -3.16 1.98
C TRP A 53 5.26 -2.24 3.17
N GLY A 54 4.78 -2.70 4.32
CA GLY A 54 4.98 -2.02 5.60
C GLY A 54 4.50 -2.84 6.79
N GLU A 55 5.04 -2.52 7.95
CA GLU A 55 4.66 -3.11 9.23
C GLU A 55 3.95 -2.04 10.08
N CYS A 56 2.64 -2.16 10.24
CA CYS A 56 1.86 -1.22 11.04
C CYS A 56 1.81 -1.69 12.49
N LYS A 57 2.21 -0.84 13.43
CA LYS A 57 2.04 -1.14 14.86
C LYS A 57 0.55 -1.11 15.21
N GLY A 58 -0.01 -2.28 15.50
CA GLY A 58 -1.41 -2.44 15.91
C GLY A 58 -1.56 -2.73 17.40
N SER A 59 -2.73 -3.23 17.78
CA SER A 59 -3.04 -3.70 19.14
C SER A 59 -2.43 -5.06 19.49
N ALA A 60 -1.79 -5.73 18.52
CA ALA A 60 -1.13 -7.02 18.73
C ALA A 60 0.30 -6.83 19.25
N ALA A 61 0.86 -7.89 19.84
CA ALA A 61 2.26 -7.92 20.28
C ALA A 61 3.26 -7.76 19.12
N GLN A 62 2.89 -8.23 17.92
CA GLN A 62 3.68 -8.12 16.70
C GLN A 62 3.01 -7.14 15.73
N PRO A 63 3.78 -6.33 14.98
CA PRO A 63 3.23 -5.41 14.00
C PRO A 63 2.56 -6.17 12.84
N TYR A 64 1.50 -5.60 12.29
CA TYR A 64 0.79 -6.19 11.16
C TYR A 64 1.55 -5.91 9.86
N ARG A 65 2.16 -6.97 9.31
CA ARG A 65 2.72 -6.98 7.96
C ARG A 65 1.62 -6.80 6.93
N THR A 66 1.82 -5.82 6.05
CA THR A 66 0.91 -5.48 4.95
C THR A 66 1.71 -5.36 3.67
N SER A 67 1.24 -6.00 2.61
CA SER A 67 1.79 -5.93 1.25
C SER A 67 0.71 -5.56 0.25
N ILE A 68 1.12 -4.92 -0.85
CA ILE A 68 0.26 -4.64 -1.99
C ILE A 68 1.02 -4.99 -3.26
N ASP A 69 0.41 -5.75 -4.15
CA ASP A 69 0.89 -5.91 -5.51
C ASP A 69 0.30 -4.79 -6.37
N LEU A 70 1.15 -4.06 -7.08
CA LEU A 70 0.79 -2.93 -7.92
C LEU A 70 0.50 -3.33 -9.37
N GLY A 71 0.90 -4.54 -9.79
CA GLY A 71 0.62 -5.08 -11.12
C GLY A 71 -0.88 -5.36 -11.29
N GLU A 72 -1.46 -6.03 -10.30
CA GLU A 72 -2.90 -6.13 -10.11
C GLU A 72 -3.21 -5.76 -8.67
N PRO A 73 -3.85 -4.61 -8.37
CA PRO A 73 -4.01 -4.06 -7.02
C PRO A 73 -4.62 -5.06 -6.04
N ALA A 74 -3.75 -5.85 -5.42
CA ALA A 74 -4.08 -6.97 -4.58
C ALA A 74 -3.40 -6.78 -3.24
N PHE A 75 -4.11 -7.11 -2.18
CA PHE A 75 -3.69 -6.77 -0.83
C PHE A 75 -3.36 -8.05 -0.05
N LYS A 76 -2.38 -7.95 0.84
CA LYS A 76 -2.15 -8.96 1.86
C LYS A 76 -1.93 -8.25 3.17
N CYS A 77 -2.63 -8.66 4.20
CA CYS A 77 -2.39 -8.17 5.55
C CYS A 77 -2.50 -9.33 6.53
N SER A 78 -1.64 -9.33 7.54
CA SER A 78 -1.64 -10.30 8.64
C SER A 78 -2.69 -10.01 9.72
N CYS A 79 -3.45 -8.91 9.62
CA CYS A 79 -4.46 -8.57 10.61
C CYS A 79 -5.69 -9.50 10.53
N PRO A 80 -6.41 -9.75 11.64
CA PRO A 80 -7.57 -10.66 11.67
C PRO A 80 -8.84 -10.08 11.03
N SER A 81 -8.74 -8.99 10.26
CA SER A 81 -9.90 -8.34 9.66
C SER A 81 -10.48 -9.19 8.55
N ARG A 82 -11.81 -9.35 8.56
CA ARG A 82 -12.57 -10.00 7.46
C ARG A 82 -12.93 -9.04 6.31
N LYS A 83 -12.58 -7.76 6.44
CA LYS A 83 -12.83 -6.73 5.42
C LYS A 83 -11.61 -6.61 4.51
N PHE A 84 -11.83 -6.64 3.21
CA PHE A 84 -10.76 -6.60 2.23
C PHE A 84 -11.11 -5.64 1.08
N PRO A 85 -10.26 -4.64 0.78
CA PRO A 85 -9.05 -4.24 1.50
C PRO A 85 -9.32 -3.83 2.95
N CYS A 86 -8.46 -4.26 3.87
CA CYS A 86 -8.56 -3.85 5.27
C CYS A 86 -8.03 -2.42 5.47
N LYS A 87 -8.27 -1.82 6.65
CA LYS A 87 -7.76 -0.47 6.96
C LYS A 87 -6.24 -0.33 6.81
N HIS A 88 -5.46 -1.39 7.08
CA HIS A 88 -4.01 -1.35 6.92
C HIS A 88 -3.62 -1.33 5.43
N GLY A 89 -4.25 -2.17 4.60
CA GLY A 89 -4.05 -2.16 3.15
C GLY A 89 -4.40 -0.79 2.54
N LEU A 90 -5.54 -0.22 2.93
CA LEU A 90 -5.93 1.13 2.51
C LEU A 90 -4.92 2.18 2.99
N GLY A 91 -4.50 2.14 4.26
CA GLY A 91 -3.54 3.09 4.82
C GLY A 91 -2.19 3.05 4.11
N LEU A 92 -1.64 1.86 3.84
CA LEU A 92 -0.39 1.70 3.10
C LEU A 92 -0.53 2.26 1.67
N PHE A 93 -1.63 1.94 1.00
CA PHE A 93 -1.84 2.41 -0.36
C PHE A 93 -2.06 3.93 -0.44
N LEU A 94 -2.68 4.52 0.58
CA LEU A 94 -2.87 5.96 0.70
C LEU A 94 -1.54 6.71 0.86
N ILE A 95 -0.57 6.14 1.59
CA ILE A 95 0.77 6.72 1.67
C ILE A 95 1.39 6.77 0.28
N TYR A 96 1.35 5.66 -0.45
CA TYR A 96 1.87 5.59 -1.81
C TYR A 96 1.16 6.57 -2.77
N ALA A 97 -0.17 6.60 -2.75
CA ALA A 97 -0.95 7.47 -3.63
C ALA A 97 -0.76 8.97 -3.32
N ALA A 98 -0.52 9.34 -2.06
CA ALA A 98 -0.27 10.72 -1.68
C ALA A 98 1.18 11.15 -1.91
N ARG A 99 2.15 10.27 -1.60
CA ARG A 99 3.58 10.57 -1.62
C ARG A 99 4.40 9.33 -1.98
N PRO A 100 4.39 8.91 -3.25
CA PRO A 100 5.12 7.71 -3.66
C PRO A 100 6.63 7.86 -3.45
N ALA A 101 7.16 9.06 -3.63
CA ALA A 101 8.58 9.40 -3.44
C ALA A 101 9.04 9.38 -1.97
N SER A 102 8.12 9.34 -1.00
CA SER A 102 8.48 9.24 0.42
C SER A 102 8.76 7.79 0.85
N LEU A 103 8.35 6.80 0.05
CA LEU A 103 8.62 5.40 0.30
C LEU A 103 10.02 5.04 -0.20
N ALA A 104 10.81 4.40 0.66
CA ALA A 104 12.12 3.90 0.28
C ALA A 104 11.98 2.83 -0.81
N GLU A 105 12.61 3.06 -1.97
CA GLU A 105 12.75 2.06 -3.01
C GLU A 105 13.80 1.04 -2.61
N GLY A 106 13.49 -0.25 -2.75
CA GLY A 106 14.44 -1.29 -2.38
C GLY A 106 13.98 -2.70 -2.70
N LYS A 107 14.77 -3.66 -2.22
CA LYS A 107 14.42 -5.07 -2.31
C LYS A 107 13.25 -5.36 -1.37
N ALA A 108 12.22 -6.03 -1.89
CA ALA A 108 11.11 -6.49 -1.08
C ALA A 108 11.61 -7.49 -0.01
N PRO A 109 11.08 -7.45 1.23
CA PRO A 109 11.36 -8.46 2.24
C PRO A 109 10.95 -9.88 1.82
N ASP A 110 11.56 -10.91 2.39
CA ASP A 110 11.28 -12.32 2.02
C ASP A 110 9.79 -12.69 2.11
N TRP A 111 9.06 -12.15 3.10
CA TRP A 111 7.63 -12.42 3.27
C TRP A 111 6.76 -11.75 2.19
N VAL A 112 7.25 -10.71 1.54
CA VAL A 112 6.62 -10.08 0.37
C VAL A 112 6.98 -10.87 -0.88
N GLU A 113 8.27 -11.19 -1.08
CA GLU A 113 8.73 -11.97 -2.23
C GLU A 113 8.04 -13.34 -2.30
N ALA A 114 7.96 -14.05 -1.17
CA ALA A 114 7.27 -15.35 -1.08
C ALA A 114 5.78 -15.24 -1.41
N TRP A 115 5.12 -14.16 -0.98
CA TRP A 115 3.71 -13.92 -1.28
C TRP A 115 3.47 -13.59 -2.76
N LEU A 116 4.33 -12.76 -3.36
CA LEU A 116 4.26 -12.45 -4.79
C LEU A 116 4.52 -13.70 -5.65
N ALA A 117 5.50 -14.52 -5.28
CA ALA A 117 5.80 -15.77 -5.97
C ALA A 117 4.62 -16.77 -5.91
N ASP A 118 3.99 -16.95 -4.74
CA ASP A 118 2.78 -17.78 -4.60
C ASP A 118 1.63 -17.27 -5.48
N ARG A 119 1.46 -15.95 -5.61
CA ARG A 119 0.45 -15.36 -6.49
C ARG A 119 0.74 -15.65 -7.96
N GLN A 120 1.98 -15.45 -8.40
CA GLN A 120 2.39 -15.70 -9.77
C GLN A 120 2.19 -17.17 -10.14
N ALA A 121 2.57 -18.10 -9.25
CA ALA A 121 2.39 -19.54 -9.46
C ALA A 121 0.91 -19.97 -9.54
N ARG A 122 -0.03 -19.23 -8.93
CA ARG A 122 -1.48 -19.51 -9.00
C ARG A 122 -2.17 -18.88 -10.22
N ALA A 123 -1.52 -17.91 -10.85
CA ALA A 123 -2.03 -17.25 -12.05
C ALA A 123 -1.71 -18.06 -13.32
N GLU A 124 -0.86 -19.09 -13.21
CA GLU A 124 -0.50 -20.05 -14.25
C GLU A 124 -1.40 -21.30 -14.25
#